data_AF-A0A4Y8RNL6-F1
#
_entry.id   AF-A0A4Y8RNL6-F1
#
_cell.length_a   1.000
_cell.length_b   1.000
_cell.length_c   1.000
_cell.angle_alpha   90.00
_cell.angle_beta   90.00
_cell.angle_gamma   90.00
#
_symmetry.space_group_name_H-M   'P 1'
#
loop_
_entity.id
_entity.type
_entity.pdbx_description
1 polymer ?
#
loop_
_entity_poly.entity_id
_entity_poly.type
_entity_poly.pdbx_seq_one_letter_code
_entity_poly.pdbx_strand_id
1 'polypeptide(L)' 'MKFTKKLRSILGSDSRQNRERNYLDQSVSLVDLERRQREIDSGLFRSPRNIY' A
#
# COMPACT_ATOMS: atom_id res chain seq x y z
N MET A 1 -6.83 29.62 -0.66
CA MET A 1 -7.23 28.36 0.02
C MET A 1 -6.14 27.29 -0.16
N LYS A 2 -5.16 27.20 0.76
CA LYS A 2 -4.05 26.21 0.69
C LYS A 2 -4.16 25.08 1.74
N PHE A 3 -4.97 25.26 2.78
CA PHE A 3 -5.09 24.32 3.90
C PHE A 3 -5.82 23.02 3.55
N THR A 4 -6.83 23.07 2.67
CA THR A 4 -7.64 21.90 2.29
C THR A 4 -6.87 20.86 1.48
N LYS A 5 -5.88 21.27 0.68
CA LYS A 5 -4.98 20.34 -0.05
C LYS A 5 -4.03 19.59 0.90
N LYS A 6 -3.57 20.25 1.97
CA LYS A 6 -2.65 19.64 2.95
C LYS A 6 -3.35 18.58 3.80
N LEU A 7 -4.62 18.82 4.17
CA LEU A 7 -5.45 17.84 4.85
C LEU A 7 -5.74 16.62 3.95
N ARG A 8 -6.02 16.82 2.66
CA ARG A 8 -6.16 15.71 1.70
C ARG A 8 -4.85 14.95 1.44
N SER A 9 -3.69 15.56 1.66
CA SER A 9 -2.41 14.84 1.58
C SER A 9 -2.15 13.96 2.80
N ILE A 10 -2.76 14.27 3.95
CA ILE A 10 -2.64 13.48 5.19
C ILE A 10 -3.73 12.39 5.23
N LEU A 11 -4.92 12.67 4.68
CA LEU A 11 -6.06 11.73 4.63
C LEU A 11 -6.19 10.93 3.32
N GLY A 12 -5.63 11.41 2.21
CA GLY A 12 -5.99 10.99 0.85
C GLY A 12 -4.97 10.10 0.14
N SER A 13 -3.93 9.65 0.83
CA SER A 13 -3.28 8.40 0.46
C SER A 13 -3.85 7.36 1.40
N ASP A 14 -4.80 6.57 0.93
CA ASP A 14 -5.03 5.23 1.49
C ASP A 14 -3.64 4.62 1.68
N SER A 15 -3.20 4.57 2.96
CA SER A 15 -1.79 4.51 3.27
C SER A 15 -1.25 3.21 2.71
N ARG A 16 -0.05 3.22 2.13
CA ARG A 16 0.54 2.02 1.56
C ARG A 16 0.45 0.83 2.53
N GLN A 17 0.64 1.11 3.82
CA GLN A 17 0.49 0.16 4.93
C GLN A 17 -0.93 -0.41 5.06
N ASN A 18 -1.98 0.39 4.87
CA ASN A 18 -3.36 -0.07 4.91
C ASN A 18 -3.65 -1.03 3.75
N ARG A 19 -3.13 -0.74 2.56
CA ARG A 19 -3.25 -1.64 1.38
C ARG A 19 -2.48 -2.93 1.57
N GLU A 20 -1.26 -2.85 2.06
CA GLU A 20 -0.43 -4.01 2.41
C GLU A 20 -1.15 -4.89 3.44
N ARG A 21 -1.70 -4.29 4.49
CA ARG A 21 -2.44 -5.00 5.54
C ARG A 21 -3.70 -5.69 5.00
N ASN A 22 -4.55 -4.96 4.28
CA ASN A 22 -5.75 -5.53 3.67
C ASN A 22 -5.41 -6.68 2.70
N TYR A 23 -4.28 -6.58 2.01
CA TYR A 23 -3.82 -7.62 1.09
C TYR A 23 -3.36 -8.88 1.83
N LEU A 24 -2.67 -8.74 2.96
CA LEU A 24 -2.30 -9.86 3.82
C LEU A 24 -3.51 -10.48 4.52
N ASP A 25 -4.48 -9.68 4.96
CA ASP A 25 -5.71 -10.13 5.64
C ASP A 25 -6.60 -11.00 4.73
N GLN A 26 -6.45 -10.88 3.42
CA GLN A 26 -7.12 -11.73 2.43
C GLN A 26 -6.46 -13.12 2.25
N SER A 27 -5.38 -13.42 2.98
CA SER A 27 -4.72 -14.72 2.89
C SER A 27 -5.58 -15.85 3.44
N VAL A 28 -5.59 -16.98 2.73
CA VAL A 28 -6.40 -18.16 3.12
C VAL A 28 -5.59 -19.22 3.88
N SER A 29 -4.26 -19.09 3.92
CA SER A 29 -3.34 -20.01 4.60
C SER A 29 -1.99 -19.34 4.87
N LEU A 30 -1.14 -19.96 5.70
CA LEU A 30 0.21 -19.46 5.98
C LEU A 30 1.08 -19.40 4.72
N VAL A 31 0.97 -20.39 3.83
CA VAL A 31 1.72 -20.41 2.56
C VAL A 31 1.30 -19.25 1.65
N ASP A 32 0.00 -18.94 1.61
CA ASP A 32 -0.52 -17.79 0.86
C ASP A 32 -0.07 -16.46 1.50
N LEU A 33 -0.06 -16.36 2.83
CA LEU A 33 0.44 -15.19 3.54
C LEU A 33 1.92 -14.92 3.23
N GLU A 34 2.78 -15.93 3.27
CA GLU A 34 4.19 -15.81 2.93
C GLU A 34 4.40 -15.38 1.47
N ARG A 35 3.63 -15.97 0.55
CA ARG A 35 3.67 -15.59 -0.87
C ARG A 35 3.32 -14.11 -1.02
N ARG A 36 2.22 -13.66 -0.43
CA ARG A 36 1.77 -12.26 -0.48
C ARG A 36 2.77 -11.30 0.14
N GLN A 37 3.41 -11.71 1.23
CA GLN A 37 4.49 -10.93 1.84
C GLN A 37 5.67 -10.75 0.87
N ARG A 38 6.08 -11.81 0.16
CA ARG A 38 7.13 -11.69 -0.87
C ARG A 38 6.75 -10.78 -2.03
N GLU A 39 5.47 -10.78 -2.43
CA GLU A 39 4.97 -9.88 -3.48
C GLU A 39 5.03 -8.41 -3.02
N ILE A 40 4.69 -8.13 -1.75
CA ILE A 40 4.86 -6.81 -1.12
C ILE A 40 6.34 -6.40 -1.12
N ASP A 41 7.21 -7.30 -0.67
CA ASP A 41 8.66 -7.04 -0.58
C ASP A 41 9.28 -6.80 -1.97
N SER A 42 8.75 -7.48 -3.00
CA SER A 42 9.10 -7.26 -4.41
C SER A 42 8.62 -5.91 -4.95
N GLY A 43 7.82 -5.17 -4.18
CA GLY A 43 7.38 -3.82 -4.50
C GLY A 43 5.99 -3.74 -5.13
N LEU A 44 5.11 -4.72 -4.92
CA LEU A 44 3.72 -4.71 -5.42
C LEU A 44 2.99 -3.37 -5.15
N PHE A 45 3.25 -2.75 -3.99
CA PHE A 45 2.66 -1.45 -3.61
C PHE A 45 3.64 -0.27 -3.67
N ARG A 46 4.83 -0.45 -4.25
CA ARG A 46 5.68 0.70 -4.58
C ARG A 46 5.05 1.42 -5.75
N SER A 47 4.60 2.66 -5.51
CA SER A 47 4.20 3.55 -6.59
C SER A 47 5.35 3.64 -7.60
N PRO A 48 5.12 3.40 -8.90
CA PRO A 48 6.12 3.65 -9.91
C PRO A 48 6.44 5.14 -9.85
N ARG A 49 7.58 5.49 -9.27
CA ARG A 49 8.10 6.85 -9.34
C ARG A 49 8.30 7.12 -10.82
N ASN A 50 7.51 8.05 -11.33
CA ASN A 50 7.56 8.58 -12.68
C ASN A 50 9.03 8.84 -13.05
N ILE A 51 9.59 7.99 -13.91
CA ILE A 51 10.92 8.18 -14.50
C ILE A 51 10.65 9.10 -15.70
N TYR A 52 10.92 10.39 -15.50
CA TYR A 52 10.99 11.36 -16.58
C TYR A 52 12.30 11.18 -17.36
#